data_AF-A0A7S3L1G5-F1
#
_entry.id   AF-A0A7S3L1G5-F1
#
_cell.length_a   1.000
_cell.length_b   1.000
_cell.length_c   1.000
_cell.angle_alpha   90.00
_cell.angle_beta   90.00
_cell.angle_gamma   90.00
#
_symmetry.space_group_name_H-M   'P 1'
#
loop_
_entity.id
_entity.type
_entity.pdbx_description
1 polymer ?
#
loop_
_entity_poly.entity_id
_entity_poly.type
_entity_poly.pdbx_seq_one_letter_code
_entity_poly.pdbx_strand_id
1 'polypeptide(L)'
;RKEQQKTKEKNGPTTDGPSSSSFLRQQFHALTRSHVDILTSLVQQHYPDACQSSSSNHRHHHPSCQPCFSLVRRYRQGERQSHATHQDGHALVTVVVSLSDHGSDYRGGLYVSTGHGERQFVALNAGDAALHQPFL
;
A
#
# COMPACT_ATOMS: atom_id res chain seq x y z
N ARG A 1 -23.59 -41.17 50.18
CA ARG A 1 -22.87 -40.96 48.90
C ARG A 1 -23.31 -39.62 48.34
N LYS A 2 -22.48 -38.58 48.51
CA LYS A 2 -22.64 -37.26 47.89
C LYS A 2 -21.83 -37.32 46.60
N GLU A 3 -22.43 -37.02 45.45
CA GLU A 3 -21.66 -36.70 44.26
C GLU A 3 -22.31 -35.52 43.55
N GLN A 4 -21.53 -34.46 43.45
CA GLN A 4 -21.93 -33.11 43.12
C GLN A 4 -22.11 -32.99 41.60
N GLN A 5 -23.25 -32.47 41.16
CA GLN A 5 -23.45 -32.05 39.78
C GLN A 5 -22.62 -30.79 39.52
N LYS A 6 -21.55 -30.96 38.72
CA LYS A 6 -20.75 -29.88 38.15
C LYS A 6 -21.57 -29.19 37.05
N THR A 7 -22.16 -28.05 37.37
CA THR A 7 -22.76 -27.15 36.38
C THR A 7 -21.67 -26.62 35.45
N LYS A 8 -21.78 -26.99 34.17
CA LYS A 8 -20.99 -26.43 33.07
C LYS A 8 -21.55 -25.03 32.79
N GLU A 9 -20.84 -24.01 33.24
CA GLU A 9 -21.07 -22.62 32.86
C GLU A 9 -20.86 -22.51 31.34
N LYS A 10 -21.95 -22.32 30.60
CA LYS A 10 -21.90 -22.11 29.15
C LYS A 10 -21.35 -20.71 28.91
N ASN A 11 -20.16 -20.65 28.33
CA ASN A 11 -19.60 -19.43 27.75
C ASN A 11 -20.66 -18.72 26.91
N GLY A 12 -21.00 -17.51 27.30
CA GLY A 12 -21.88 -16.64 26.55
C GLY A 12 -21.31 -16.35 25.14
N PRO A 13 -22.17 -15.92 24.20
CA PRO A 13 -21.71 -15.56 22.87
C PRO A 13 -20.71 -14.42 22.96
N THR A 14 -19.47 -14.65 22.54
CA THR A 14 -18.49 -13.60 22.29
C THR A 14 -19.01 -12.74 21.14
N THR A 15 -19.61 -11.60 21.48
CA THR A 15 -19.91 -10.51 20.55
C THR A 15 -18.62 -9.77 20.20
N ASP A 16 -17.66 -10.47 19.60
CA ASP A 16 -16.50 -9.81 19.03
C ASP A 16 -16.88 -9.32 17.64
N GLY A 17 -17.42 -8.10 17.60
CA GLY A 17 -17.52 -7.35 16.35
C GLY A 17 -16.14 -7.25 15.67
N PRO A 18 -16.09 -7.01 14.34
CA PRO A 18 -14.81 -6.91 13.64
C PRO A 18 -13.90 -5.95 14.39
N SER A 19 -12.68 -6.38 14.72
CA SER A 19 -11.69 -5.52 15.36
C SER A 19 -11.64 -4.19 14.62
N SER A 20 -11.50 -3.08 15.35
CA SER A 20 -11.42 -1.73 14.74
C SER A 20 -10.45 -1.70 13.53
N SER A 21 -9.36 -2.48 13.60
CA SER A 21 -8.39 -2.62 12.52
C SER A 21 -8.93 -3.30 11.24
N SER A 22 -9.72 -4.37 11.36
CA SER A 22 -10.31 -5.07 10.22
C SER A 22 -11.42 -4.24 9.56
N PHE A 23 -12.19 -3.52 10.38
CA PHE A 23 -13.21 -2.59 9.87
C PHE A 23 -12.58 -1.44 9.07
N LEU A 24 -11.52 -0.80 9.60
CA LEU A 24 -10.81 0.26 8.89
C LEU A 24 -10.17 -0.22 7.58
N ARG A 25 -9.62 -1.45 7.56
CA ARG A 25 -9.10 -2.05 6.32
C ARG A 25 -10.19 -2.24 5.26
N GLN A 26 -11.38 -2.69 5.66
CA GLN A 26 -12.52 -2.86 4.74
C GLN A 26 -13.00 -1.51 4.19
N GLN A 27 -13.15 -0.50 5.05
CA GLN A 27 -13.51 0.86 4.65
C GLN A 27 -12.50 1.44 3.66
N PHE A 28 -11.21 1.33 3.99
CA PHE A 28 -10.13 1.80 3.11
C PHE A 28 -10.17 1.08 1.76
N HIS A 29 -10.27 -0.25 1.77
CA HIS A 29 -10.37 -1.03 0.54
C HIS A 29 -11.58 -0.62 -0.30
N ALA A 30 -12.74 -0.38 0.31
CA ALA A 30 -13.94 0.07 -0.39
C ALA A 30 -13.73 1.42 -1.09
N LEU A 31 -13.03 2.36 -0.46
CA LEU A 31 -12.72 3.67 -1.04
C LEU A 31 -11.69 3.61 -2.17
N THR A 32 -10.69 2.74 -2.05
CA THR A 32 -9.57 2.71 -3.00
C THR A 32 -9.75 1.72 -4.14
N ARG A 33 -10.71 0.79 -4.07
CA ARG A 33 -10.81 -0.35 -5.01
C ARG A 33 -10.77 0.06 -6.48
N SER A 34 -11.59 1.01 -6.89
CA SER A 34 -11.65 1.46 -8.29
C SER A 34 -10.31 2.03 -8.78
N HIS A 35 -9.64 2.81 -7.93
CA HIS A 35 -8.33 3.38 -8.23
C HIS A 35 -7.28 2.28 -8.31
N VAL A 36 -7.32 1.30 -7.41
CA VAL A 36 -6.39 0.17 -7.41
C VAL A 36 -6.45 -0.62 -8.71
N ASP A 37 -7.64 -0.86 -9.27
CA ASP A 37 -7.81 -1.59 -10.54
C ASP A 37 -7.20 -0.80 -11.72
N ILE A 38 -7.42 0.53 -11.76
CA ILE A 38 -6.84 1.43 -12.75
C ILE A 38 -5.30 1.42 -12.64
N LEU A 39 -4.77 1.61 -11.44
CA LEU A 39 -3.32 1.64 -11.20
C LEU A 39 -2.66 0.30 -11.51
N THR A 40 -3.32 -0.81 -11.19
CA THR A 40 -2.83 -2.15 -11.50
C THR A 40 -2.69 -2.33 -13.02
N SER A 41 -3.69 -1.89 -13.77
CA SER A 41 -3.67 -1.94 -15.24
C SER A 41 -2.54 -1.08 -15.82
N LEU A 42 -2.35 0.13 -15.29
CA LEU A 42 -1.25 1.02 -15.69
C LEU A 42 0.12 0.40 -15.40
N VAL A 43 0.31 -0.20 -14.22
CA VAL A 43 1.58 -0.87 -13.86
C VAL A 43 1.87 -2.02 -14.82
N GLN A 44 0.88 -2.87 -15.11
CA GLN A 44 1.05 -4.00 -16.03
C GLN A 44 1.39 -3.53 -17.46
N GLN A 45 0.85 -2.39 -17.89
CA GLN A 45 1.14 -1.80 -19.19
C GLN A 45 2.55 -1.18 -19.26
N HIS A 46 2.98 -0.48 -18.20
CA HIS A 46 4.28 0.21 -18.18
C HIS A 46 5.46 -0.69 -17.82
N TYR A 47 5.21 -1.78 -17.09
CA TYR A 47 6.24 -2.70 -16.61
C TYR A 47 5.93 -4.16 -17.00
N PRO A 48 5.70 -4.46 -18.30
CA PRO A 48 5.32 -5.80 -18.72
C PRO A 48 6.40 -6.83 -18.33
N ASP A 49 7.68 -6.50 -18.48
CA ASP A 49 8.78 -7.43 -18.17
C ASP A 49 8.86 -7.76 -16.68
N ALA A 50 8.63 -6.76 -15.82
CA ALA A 50 8.61 -6.98 -14.37
C ALA A 50 7.39 -7.80 -13.93
N CYS A 51 6.25 -7.60 -14.60
CA CYS A 51 4.98 -8.24 -14.25
C CYS A 51 4.75 -9.61 -14.90
N GLN A 52 5.45 -9.91 -16.00
CA GLN A 52 5.32 -11.14 -16.78
C GLN A 52 6.55 -12.02 -16.69
N SER A 53 7.56 -11.66 -15.88
CA SER A 53 8.82 -12.41 -15.74
C SER A 53 8.51 -13.88 -15.40
N SER A 54 8.53 -14.69 -16.45
CA SER A 54 8.30 -16.12 -16.43
C SER A 54 9.63 -16.77 -16.08
N SER A 55 10.13 -16.50 -14.88
CA SER A 55 11.31 -17.20 -14.39
C SER A 55 10.87 -18.62 -14.01
N SER A 56 11.11 -19.55 -14.92
CA SER A 56 10.77 -20.98 -14.88
C SER A 56 11.35 -21.76 -13.69
N ASN A 57 12.07 -21.10 -12.78
CA ASN A 57 12.71 -21.71 -11.61
C ASN A 57 12.17 -21.22 -10.24
N HIS A 58 11.16 -20.35 -10.20
CA HIS A 58 10.50 -20.00 -8.95
C HIS A 58 9.15 -20.73 -8.84
N ARG A 59 8.96 -21.50 -7.76
CA ARG A 59 7.75 -22.28 -7.42
C ARG A 59 6.47 -21.44 -7.23
N HIS A 60 6.52 -20.16 -7.60
CA HIS A 60 5.45 -19.19 -7.49
C HIS A 60 5.30 -18.49 -8.84
N HIS A 61 4.63 -19.19 -9.75
CA HIS A 61 4.10 -18.59 -10.97
C HIS A 61 3.12 -17.50 -10.52
N HIS A 62 3.56 -16.25 -10.48
CA HIS A 62 2.65 -15.16 -10.14
C HIS A 62 1.79 -14.88 -11.38
N PRO A 63 0.45 -14.97 -11.28
CA PRO A 63 -0.38 -14.26 -12.24
C PRO A 63 0.02 -12.78 -12.15
N SER A 64 -0.11 -12.07 -13.27
CA SER A 64 0.16 -10.63 -13.45
C SER A 64 0.23 -9.78 -12.17
N CYS A 65 1.16 -8.81 -12.13
CA CYS A 65 1.35 -7.88 -11.01
C CYS A 65 0.03 -7.54 -10.29
N GLN A 66 -0.01 -7.80 -8.99
CA GLN A 66 -1.15 -7.49 -8.13
C GLN A 66 -0.70 -6.55 -6.99
N PRO A 67 -1.58 -5.68 -6.49
CA PRO A 67 -1.31 -4.85 -5.33
C PRO A 67 -1.01 -5.71 -4.10
N CYS A 68 0.17 -5.53 -3.51
CA CYS A 68 0.58 -6.25 -2.30
C CYS A 68 0.34 -5.43 -1.02
N PHE A 69 0.65 -4.13 -1.07
CA PHE A 69 0.48 -3.20 0.04
C PHE A 69 -0.11 -1.88 -0.46
N SER A 70 -0.93 -1.25 0.37
CA SER A 70 -1.44 0.10 0.15
C SER A 70 -1.47 0.85 1.47
N LEU A 71 -1.07 2.12 1.44
CA LEU A 71 -1.05 2.98 2.61
C LEU A 71 -1.27 4.43 2.18
N VAL A 72 -1.83 5.23 3.09
CA VAL A 72 -1.95 6.68 2.93
C VAL A 72 -1.03 7.35 3.94
N ARG A 73 -0.23 8.31 3.46
CA ARG A 73 0.64 9.13 4.30
C ARG A 73 0.13 10.56 4.30
N ARG A 74 0.07 11.16 5.49
CA ARG A 74 -0.24 12.57 5.68
C ARG A 74 0.98 13.25 6.28
N TYR A 75 1.39 14.38 5.70
CA TYR A 75 2.46 15.22 6.21
C TYR A 75 1.87 16.55 6.64
N ARG A 76 2.14 16.99 7.87
CA ARG A 76 1.57 18.22 8.44
C ARG A 76 2.59 18.89 9.36
N GLN A 77 2.51 20.21 9.47
CA GLN A 77 3.28 20.96 10.47
C GLN A 77 2.96 20.51 11.90
N GLY A 78 3.99 20.34 12.72
CA GLY A 78 3.88 19.79 14.08
C GLY A 78 3.77 18.26 14.13
N GLU A 79 3.59 17.61 12.99
CA GLU A 79 3.65 16.15 12.83
C GLU A 79 4.89 15.79 11.99
N ARG A 80 4.94 14.55 11.50
CA ARG A 80 5.96 14.12 10.54
C ARG A 80 5.82 14.93 9.24
N GLN A 81 6.93 15.50 8.75
CA GLN A 81 6.97 16.30 7.52
C GLN A 81 7.80 15.67 6.39
N SER A 82 8.59 14.65 6.69
CA SER A 82 9.45 14.00 5.70
C SER A 82 9.56 12.50 5.93
N HIS A 83 10.01 11.80 4.90
CA HIS A 83 10.38 10.40 4.96
C HIS A 83 11.81 10.26 4.44
N ALA A 84 12.65 9.52 5.16
CA ALA A 84 14.04 9.36 4.78
C ALA A 84 14.15 8.68 3.40
N THR A 85 15.22 8.99 2.67
CA THR A 85 15.54 8.28 1.43
C THR A 85 15.67 6.79 1.71
N HIS A 86 14.95 5.98 0.94
CA HIS A 86 14.95 4.52 1.04
C HIS A 86 14.54 3.92 -0.31
N GLN A 87 14.74 2.61 -0.44
CA GLN A 87 14.17 1.80 -1.52
C GLN A 87 12.95 1.04 -0.98
N ASP A 88 11.95 0.85 -1.81
CA ASP A 88 10.77 0.06 -1.49
C ASP A 88 11.06 -1.44 -1.64
N GLY A 89 11.82 -2.02 -0.70
CA GLY A 89 12.35 -3.39 -0.82
C GLY A 89 11.31 -4.52 -0.86
N HIS A 90 10.02 -4.21 -0.67
CA HIS A 90 8.94 -5.22 -0.64
C HIS A 90 8.01 -5.18 -1.86
N ALA A 91 8.25 -4.31 -2.85
CA ALA A 91 7.42 -4.18 -4.04
C ALA A 91 8.26 -4.32 -5.32
N LEU A 92 7.70 -4.93 -6.37
CA LEU A 92 8.32 -4.96 -7.70
C LEU A 92 8.24 -3.58 -8.39
N VAL A 93 7.11 -2.90 -8.21
CA VAL A 93 6.82 -1.55 -8.69
C VAL A 93 6.06 -0.83 -7.58
N THR A 94 6.44 0.42 -7.30
CA THR A 94 5.69 1.30 -6.42
C THR A 94 4.96 2.36 -7.23
N VAL A 95 3.75 2.69 -6.78
CA VAL A 95 2.95 3.80 -7.29
C VAL A 95 2.70 4.78 -6.16
N VAL A 96 3.10 6.04 -6.36
CA VAL A 96 2.80 7.16 -5.45
C VAL A 96 1.77 8.05 -6.11
N VAL A 97 0.57 8.10 -5.56
CA VAL A 97 -0.52 8.97 -6.03
C VAL A 97 -0.67 10.14 -5.08
N SER A 98 -0.68 11.36 -5.62
CA SER A 98 -0.98 12.54 -4.81
C SER A 98 -2.49 12.71 -4.62
N LEU A 99 -2.89 13.01 -3.39
CA LEU A 99 -4.28 13.28 -3.00
C LEU A 99 -4.53 14.77 -2.70
N SER A 100 -3.57 15.63 -3.06
CA SER A 100 -3.60 17.07 -2.76
C SER A 100 -2.86 17.84 -3.85
N ASP A 101 -3.17 19.12 -4.02
CA ASP A 101 -2.61 19.95 -5.08
C ASP A 101 -1.32 20.66 -4.65
N HIS A 102 -0.27 20.55 -5.47
CA HIS A 102 1.00 21.19 -5.19
C HIS A 102 0.88 22.71 -5.33
N GLY A 103 1.43 23.45 -4.36
CA GLY A 103 1.38 24.91 -4.33
C GLY A 103 0.11 25.50 -3.72
N SER A 104 -1.00 24.75 -3.69
CA SER A 104 -2.21 25.09 -2.93
C SER A 104 -2.19 24.45 -1.54
N ASP A 105 -2.16 23.12 -1.49
CA ASP A 105 -2.41 22.37 -0.26
C ASP A 105 -1.10 22.02 0.47
N TYR A 106 -0.01 21.91 -0.28
CA TYR A 106 1.31 21.60 0.26
C TYR A 106 2.43 22.30 -0.52
N ARG A 107 3.57 22.49 0.16
CA ARG A 107 4.84 22.92 -0.44
C ARG A 107 5.89 21.86 -0.14
N GLY A 108 6.71 21.51 -1.15
CA GLY A 108 7.60 20.35 -1.11
C GLY A 108 7.14 19.30 -2.12
N GLY A 109 7.51 18.02 -1.94
CA GLY A 109 7.09 16.98 -2.86
C GLY A 109 7.95 15.72 -2.82
N LEU A 110 7.77 14.89 -3.84
CA LEU A 110 8.49 13.64 -3.98
C LEU A 110 9.88 13.92 -4.58
N TYR A 111 10.92 13.46 -3.89
CA TYR A 111 12.26 13.41 -4.45
C TYR A 111 12.60 11.98 -4.79
N VAL A 112 12.91 11.73 -6.05
CA VAL A 112 13.39 10.44 -6.54
C VAL A 112 14.88 10.54 -6.81
N SER A 113 15.62 9.46 -6.59
CA SER A 113 17.03 9.37 -6.96
C SER A 113 17.21 8.18 -7.88
N THR A 114 17.89 8.40 -9.00
CA THR A 114 18.39 7.29 -9.81
C THR A 114 19.69 6.77 -9.19
N GLY A 115 20.13 5.55 -9.56
CA GLY A 115 21.29 4.87 -8.96
C GLY A 115 22.61 5.64 -9.00
N HIS A 116 22.69 6.73 -9.76
CA HIS A 116 23.86 7.61 -9.85
C HIS A 116 23.83 8.79 -8.85
N GLY A 117 22.86 8.82 -7.93
CA GLY A 117 22.75 9.85 -6.88
C GLY A 117 22.14 11.16 -7.35
N GLU A 118 21.71 11.27 -8.60
CA GLU A 118 20.99 12.43 -9.11
C GLU A 118 19.57 12.46 -8.51
N ARG A 119 19.28 13.53 -7.76
CA ARG A 119 17.97 13.75 -7.16
C ARG A 119 17.11 14.59 -8.08
N GLN A 120 15.96 14.06 -8.45
CA GLN A 120 14.94 14.77 -9.20
C GLN A 120 13.75 15.08 -8.32
N PHE A 121 13.21 16.29 -8.47
CA PHE A 121 12.00 16.73 -7.79
C PHE A 121 10.80 16.49 -8.70
N VAL A 122 9.76 15.88 -8.14
CA VAL A 122 8.49 15.60 -8.82
C VAL A 122 7.38 16.30 -8.05
N ALA A 123 6.87 17.40 -8.62
CA ALA A 123 5.65 18.03 -8.14
C ALA A 123 4.44 17.25 -8.65
N LEU A 124 3.51 16.91 -7.74
CA LEU A 124 2.33 16.12 -8.06
C LEU A 124 1.06 16.85 -7.61
N ASN A 125 0.14 17.11 -8.53
CA ASN A 125 -1.19 17.60 -8.21
C ASN A 125 -2.13 16.44 -7.85
N ALA A 126 -3.32 16.75 -7.35
CA ALA A 126 -4.28 15.73 -6.97
C ALA A 126 -4.62 14.82 -8.18
N GLY A 127 -4.43 13.51 -8.00
CA GLY A 127 -4.62 12.50 -9.04
C GLY A 127 -3.38 12.15 -9.85
N ASP A 128 -2.32 12.97 -9.82
CA ASP A 128 -1.05 12.63 -10.47
C ASP A 128 -0.41 11.41 -9.79
N ALA A 129 0.24 10.57 -10.60
CA ALA A 129 0.91 9.35 -10.13
C ALA A 129 2.36 9.29 -10.60
N ALA A 130 3.27 8.97 -9.68
CA ALA A 130 4.65 8.59 -9.99
C ALA A 130 4.83 7.09 -9.83
N LEU A 131 5.35 6.43 -10.86
CA LEU A 131 5.65 4.99 -10.85
C LEU A 131 7.17 4.80 -10.85
N HIS A 132 7.68 3.91 -10.00
CA HIS A 132 9.10 3.57 -10.00
C HIS A 132 9.37 2.12 -9.57
N GLN A 133 10.55 1.62 -9.91
CA GLN A 133 11.07 0.33 -9.46
C GLN A 133 12.20 0.55 -8.44
N PRO A 134 12.30 -0.30 -7.40
CA PRO A 134 13.38 -0.19 -6.42
C PRO A 134 14.72 -0.74 -6.93
N PHE A 135 14.71 -1.63 -7.92
CA PHE A 135 15.90 -2.30 -8.47
C PHE A 135 15.88 -2.24 -10.00
N LEU A 136 16.77 -1.41 -10.56
CA LEU A 136 17.28 -1.48 -11.93
C LEU A 136 18.73 -1.00 -11.93
#